data_AF-A0A1Q8UH12-F1
#
_entry.id   AF-A0A1Q8UH12-F1
#
_cell.length_a   1.000
_cell.length_b   1.000
_cell.length_c   1.000
_cell.angle_alpha   90.00
_cell.angle_beta   90.00
_cell.angle_gamma   90.00
#
_symmetry.space_group_name_H-M   'P 1'
#
loop_
_entity.id
_entity.type
_entity.pdbx_description
1 polymer ?
#
loop_
_entity_poly.entity_id
_entity_poly.type
_entity_poly.pdbx_seq_one_letter_code
_entity_poly.pdbx_strand_id
1 'polypeptide(L)'
;MSDPHDADAIRASLADIASLLAPGHPAVAEEVLRAHDSPHAYMSAFGSRLADRGIDEPVDNLAWIALIDALDAHGLLAEFDWKEDAQEVRDQLRKLESRPSVDPWALFEAEEMLLPTEEFLHACGRRYREIGAALAVLDIESDCYPVVGLRAARADELTALAARAGFPVQHLGTDRRRP
;
A
#
# COMPACT_ATOMS: atom_id res chain seq x y z
N MET A 1 -25.52 -10.94 -7.31
CA MET A 1 -25.98 -9.83 -6.47
C MET A 1 -25.33 -10.05 -5.11
N SER A 2 -24.36 -9.22 -4.75
CA SER A 2 -23.69 -9.30 -3.45
C SER A 2 -24.68 -8.99 -2.32
N ASP A 3 -24.55 -9.64 -1.17
CA ASP A 3 -25.41 -9.38 0.00
C ASP A 3 -25.16 -7.94 0.50
N PRO A 4 -26.19 -7.14 0.81
CA PRO A 4 -25.99 -5.82 1.41
C PRO A 4 -25.11 -5.85 2.68
N HIS A 5 -25.11 -6.94 3.45
CA HIS A 5 -24.20 -7.10 4.59
C HIS A 5 -22.72 -7.20 4.18
N ASP A 6 -22.44 -7.82 3.03
CA ASP A 6 -21.08 -7.92 2.50
C ASP A 6 -20.59 -6.56 2.01
N ALA A 7 -21.46 -5.76 1.39
CA ALA A 7 -21.14 -4.40 0.95
C ALA A 7 -20.80 -3.48 2.15
N ASP A 8 -21.60 -3.51 3.21
CA ASP A 8 -21.32 -2.75 4.44
C ASP A 8 -20.01 -3.19 5.11
N ALA A 9 -19.70 -4.50 5.10
CA ALA A 9 -18.45 -5.03 5.65
C ALA A 9 -17.21 -4.64 4.83
N ILE A 10 -17.31 -4.63 3.49
CA ILE A 10 -16.25 -4.16 2.60
C ILE A 10 -16.00 -2.67 2.86
N ARG A 11 -17.07 -1.87 2.87
CA ARG A 11 -17.01 -0.43 3.13
C ARG A 11 -16.34 -0.11 4.47
N ALA A 12 -16.71 -0.82 5.53
CA ALA A 12 -16.10 -0.65 6.85
C ALA A 12 -14.61 -1.03 6.83
N SER A 13 -14.27 -2.15 6.19
CA SER A 13 -12.88 -2.62 6.08
C SER A 13 -12.01 -1.62 5.33
N LEU A 14 -12.51 -1.01 4.24
CA LEU A 14 -11.82 0.05 3.50
C LEU A 14 -11.53 1.28 4.38
N ALA A 15 -12.50 1.73 5.18
CA ALA A 15 -12.32 2.85 6.10
C ALA A 15 -11.29 2.53 7.20
N ASP A 16 -11.30 1.30 7.72
CA ASP A 16 -10.36 0.84 8.73
C ASP A 16 -8.93 0.72 8.19
N ILE A 17 -8.76 0.27 6.93
CA ILE A 17 -7.44 0.24 6.25
C ILE A 17 -6.90 1.67 6.10
N ALA A 18 -7.72 2.60 5.59
CA ALA A 18 -7.33 3.99 5.45
C ALA A 18 -6.93 4.60 6.81
N SER A 19 -7.69 4.33 7.86
CA SER A 19 -7.38 4.82 9.22
C SER A 19 -6.13 4.16 9.82
N LEU A 20 -5.87 2.90 9.49
CA LEU A 20 -4.67 2.16 9.89
C LEU A 20 -3.40 2.73 9.24
N LEU A 21 -3.46 3.00 7.93
CA LEU A 21 -2.31 3.46 7.14
C LEU A 21 -2.09 4.97 7.20
N ALA A 22 -3.17 5.75 7.40
CA ALA A 22 -3.15 7.21 7.39
C ALA A 22 -3.89 7.83 8.60
N PRO A 23 -3.55 7.48 9.85
CA PRO A 23 -4.30 7.94 11.03
C PRO A 23 -4.31 9.46 11.23
N GLY A 24 -3.36 10.19 10.63
CA GLY A 24 -3.29 11.65 10.65
C GLY A 24 -4.01 12.34 9.49
N HIS A 25 -4.52 11.58 8.51
CA HIS A 25 -5.06 12.10 7.25
C HIS A 25 -6.45 11.51 6.97
N PRO A 26 -7.51 11.98 7.68
CA PRO A 26 -8.87 11.45 7.51
C PRO A 26 -9.41 11.59 6.08
N ALA A 27 -8.88 12.55 5.31
CA ALA A 27 -9.19 12.73 3.89
C ALA A 27 -8.93 11.46 3.04
N VAL A 28 -7.95 10.63 3.43
CA VAL A 28 -7.68 9.34 2.76
C VAL A 28 -8.90 8.43 2.83
N ALA A 29 -9.51 8.30 4.01
CA ALA A 29 -10.72 7.49 4.18
C ALA A 29 -11.92 8.09 3.42
N GLU A 30 -12.08 9.41 3.43
CA GLU A 30 -13.15 10.09 2.68
C GLU A 30 -13.06 9.83 1.17
N GLU A 31 -11.85 9.85 0.63
CA GLU A 31 -11.59 9.61 -0.79
C GLU A 31 -11.87 8.15 -1.19
N VAL A 32 -11.37 7.20 -0.40
CA VAL A 32 -11.62 5.76 -0.59
C VAL A 32 -13.11 5.45 -0.53
N LEU A 33 -13.82 6.00 0.46
CA LEU A 33 -15.26 5.79 0.60
C LEU A 33 -16.05 6.46 -0.52
N ARG A 34 -15.61 7.62 -1.05
CA ARG A 34 -16.23 8.21 -2.25
C ARG A 34 -16.07 7.32 -3.48
N ALA A 35 -14.89 6.74 -3.67
CA ALA A 35 -14.63 5.80 -4.76
C ALA A 35 -15.50 4.54 -4.66
N HIS A 36 -15.74 4.05 -3.43
CA HIS A 36 -16.62 2.90 -3.18
C HIS A 36 -18.12 3.24 -3.32
N ASP A 37 -18.57 4.29 -2.64
CA ASP A 37 -19.99 4.64 -2.53
C ASP A 37 -20.54 5.30 -3.81
N SER A 38 -19.68 5.97 -4.58
CA SER A 38 -20.08 6.71 -5.78
C SER A 38 -18.96 6.76 -6.84
N PRO A 39 -18.64 5.62 -7.49
CA PRO A 39 -17.53 5.51 -8.45
C PRO A 39 -17.51 6.58 -9.54
N HIS A 40 -18.65 6.85 -10.17
CA HIS A 40 -18.75 7.87 -11.22
C HIS A 40 -18.49 9.30 -10.71
N ALA A 41 -18.95 9.62 -9.50
CA ALA A 41 -18.69 10.93 -8.90
C ALA A 41 -17.21 11.09 -8.52
N TYR A 42 -16.58 10.02 -8.01
CA TYR A 42 -15.15 9.98 -7.77
C TYR A 42 -14.36 10.19 -9.07
N MET A 43 -14.69 9.48 -10.14
CA MET A 43 -14.04 9.67 -11.45
C MET A 43 -14.20 11.08 -11.99
N SER A 44 -15.37 11.69 -11.83
CA SER A 44 -15.57 13.09 -12.24
C SER A 44 -14.70 14.06 -11.45
N ALA A 45 -14.33 13.75 -10.21
CA ALA A 45 -13.51 14.60 -9.36
C ALA A 45 -12.00 14.36 -9.55
N PHE A 46 -11.59 13.12 -9.82
CA PHE A 46 -10.18 12.70 -9.88
C PHE A 46 -9.74 12.17 -11.25
N GLY A 47 -10.52 12.46 -12.30
CA GLY A 47 -10.36 11.87 -13.62
C GLY A 47 -8.99 12.09 -14.26
N SER A 48 -8.30 13.20 -13.99
CA SER A 48 -6.93 13.40 -14.49
C SER A 48 -5.94 12.38 -13.92
N ARG A 49 -6.00 12.12 -12.61
CA ARG A 49 -5.13 11.16 -11.94
C ARG A 49 -5.43 9.73 -12.36
N LEU A 50 -6.72 9.43 -12.58
CA LEU A 50 -7.14 8.14 -13.10
C LEU A 50 -6.74 7.93 -14.57
N ALA A 51 -6.78 8.98 -15.39
CA ALA A 51 -6.31 8.93 -16.77
C ALA A 51 -4.80 8.65 -16.84
N ASP A 52 -4.00 9.18 -15.91
CA ASP A 52 -2.57 8.86 -15.80
C ASP A 52 -2.33 7.36 -15.49
N ARG A 53 -3.30 6.70 -14.84
CA ARG A 53 -3.33 5.23 -14.64
C ARG A 53 -4.02 4.45 -15.77
N GLY A 54 -4.48 5.12 -16.83
CA GLY A 54 -5.22 4.50 -17.94
C GLY A 54 -6.63 4.01 -17.58
N ILE A 55 -7.27 4.65 -16.58
CA ILE A 55 -8.61 4.31 -16.09
C ILE A 55 -9.61 5.36 -16.59
N ASP A 56 -10.41 4.96 -17.57
CA ASP A 56 -11.35 5.85 -18.27
C ASP A 56 -12.81 5.63 -17.83
N GLU A 57 -13.08 4.50 -17.18
CA GLU A 57 -14.39 4.07 -16.66
C GLU A 57 -14.25 3.38 -15.30
N PRO A 58 -15.34 3.23 -14.50
CA PRO A 58 -15.23 2.62 -13.18
C PRO A 58 -14.79 1.17 -13.27
N VAL A 59 -13.74 0.83 -12.52
CA VAL A 59 -13.20 -0.54 -12.37
C VAL A 59 -13.59 -1.12 -11.01
N ASP A 60 -13.63 -2.45 -10.89
CA ASP A 60 -14.07 -3.13 -9.67
C ASP A 60 -13.19 -2.81 -8.45
N ASN A 61 -11.89 -2.56 -8.66
CA ASN A 61 -10.92 -2.21 -7.62
C ASN A 61 -10.73 -0.69 -7.44
N LEU A 62 -11.65 0.15 -7.93
CA LEU A 62 -11.48 1.62 -7.90
C LEU A 62 -11.24 2.18 -6.50
N ALA A 63 -11.89 1.64 -5.47
CA ALA A 63 -11.66 2.07 -4.08
C ALA A 63 -10.25 1.73 -3.57
N TRP A 64 -9.66 0.64 -4.07
CA TRP A 64 -8.29 0.25 -3.75
C TRP A 64 -7.26 1.14 -4.46
N ILE A 65 -7.52 1.47 -5.72
CA ILE A 65 -6.71 2.46 -6.47
C ILE A 65 -6.79 3.83 -5.80
N ALA A 66 -7.98 4.24 -5.36
CA ALA A 66 -8.17 5.49 -4.61
C ALA A 66 -7.37 5.52 -3.30
N LEU A 67 -7.29 4.39 -2.59
CA LEU A 67 -6.45 4.27 -1.39
C LEU A 67 -4.98 4.53 -1.73
N ILE A 68 -4.48 3.89 -2.78
CA ILE A 68 -3.07 4.02 -3.20
C ILE A 68 -2.76 5.46 -3.59
N ASP A 69 -3.59 6.06 -4.43
CA ASP A 69 -3.41 7.43 -4.87
C ASP A 69 -3.47 8.44 -3.71
N ALA A 70 -4.40 8.24 -2.77
CA ALA A 70 -4.53 9.12 -1.62
C ALA A 70 -3.31 8.97 -0.69
N LEU A 71 -2.82 7.75 -0.46
CA LEU A 71 -1.63 7.52 0.34
C LEU A 71 -0.36 8.13 -0.31
N ASP A 72 -0.20 7.99 -1.62
CA ASP A 72 0.90 8.58 -2.37
C ASP A 72 0.89 10.11 -2.29
N ALA A 73 -0.29 10.73 -2.49
CA ALA A 73 -0.47 12.18 -2.35
C ALA A 73 -0.12 12.73 -0.96
N HIS A 74 -0.16 11.88 0.07
CA HIS A 74 0.21 12.20 1.45
C HIS A 74 1.61 11.67 1.84
N GLY A 75 2.40 11.13 0.91
CA GLY A 75 3.75 10.62 1.20
C GLY A 75 3.75 9.41 2.15
N LEU A 76 2.68 8.63 2.17
CA LEU A 76 2.51 7.42 3.00
C LEU A 76 2.73 6.12 2.23
N LEU A 77 2.82 6.22 0.90
CA LEU A 77 3.10 5.14 -0.03
C LEU A 77 4.22 5.57 -0.97
N ALA A 78 5.02 4.61 -1.41
CA ALA A 78 5.96 4.76 -2.52
C ALA A 78 5.69 3.65 -3.54
N GLU A 79 5.56 4.01 -4.81
CA GLU A 79 5.29 3.08 -5.91
C GLU A 79 6.60 2.82 -6.67
N PHE A 80 7.06 1.56 -6.69
CA PHE A 80 8.31 1.17 -7.32
C PHE A 80 8.07 0.41 -8.61
N ASP A 81 8.78 0.74 -9.69
CA ASP A 81 8.82 -0.09 -10.90
C ASP A 81 9.57 -1.41 -10.64
N TRP A 82 9.28 -2.48 -11.39
CA TRP A 82 9.98 -3.77 -11.27
C TRP A 82 11.48 -3.74 -11.58
N LYS A 83 11.97 -2.66 -12.18
CA LYS A 83 13.39 -2.40 -12.45
C LYS A 83 13.94 -1.22 -11.66
N GLU A 84 13.27 -0.80 -10.59
CA GLU A 84 13.74 0.33 -9.80
C GLU A 84 15.11 0.09 -9.16
N ASP A 85 15.94 1.12 -9.16
CA ASP A 85 17.28 1.09 -8.56
C ASP A 85 17.22 1.02 -7.02
N ALA A 86 18.10 0.24 -6.41
CA ALA A 86 18.11 0.04 -4.95
C ALA A 86 18.34 1.34 -4.16
N GLN A 87 19.11 2.28 -4.70
CA GLN A 87 19.34 3.59 -4.08
C GLN A 87 18.09 4.47 -4.21
N GLU A 88 17.38 4.41 -5.34
CA GLU A 88 16.10 5.11 -5.51
C GLU A 88 15.03 4.55 -4.56
N VAL A 89 14.90 3.22 -4.46
CA VAL A 89 14.01 2.55 -3.50
C VAL A 89 14.30 3.04 -2.07
N ARG A 90 15.57 3.06 -1.67
CA ARG A 90 15.98 3.56 -0.36
C ARG A 90 15.58 5.01 -0.15
N ASP A 91 15.83 5.87 -1.13
CA ASP A 91 15.59 7.31 -1.02
C ASP A 91 14.10 7.63 -0.93
N GLN A 92 13.24 6.89 -1.63
CA GLN A 92 11.78 7.01 -1.49
C GLN A 92 11.28 6.46 -0.15
N LEU A 93 11.73 5.29 0.29
CA LEU A 93 11.34 4.73 1.59
C LEU A 93 11.71 5.68 2.77
N ARG A 94 12.82 6.42 2.64
CA ARG A 94 13.23 7.44 3.63
C ARG A 94 12.38 8.70 3.63
N LYS A 95 11.66 8.99 2.55
CA LYS A 95 10.75 10.13 2.44
C LYS A 95 9.37 9.84 3.03
N LEU A 96 9.02 8.56 3.22
CA LEU A 96 7.72 8.18 3.77
C LEU A 96 7.46 8.82 5.14
N GLU A 97 6.28 9.42 5.32
CA GLU A 97 5.86 9.94 6.63
C GLU A 97 5.74 8.81 7.67
N SER A 98 5.40 7.61 7.22
CA SER A 98 5.27 6.39 8.03
C SER A 98 6.60 5.73 8.41
N ARG A 99 7.74 6.30 7.97
CA ARG A 99 9.07 5.71 8.22
C ARG A 99 9.36 5.51 9.71
N PRO A 100 10.09 4.46 10.09
CA PRO A 100 10.53 4.28 11.47
C PRO A 100 11.46 5.41 11.91
N SER A 101 11.49 5.66 13.22
CA SER A 101 12.39 6.65 13.83
C SER A 101 13.85 6.21 13.82
N VAL A 102 14.09 4.91 13.93
CA VAL A 102 15.40 4.27 13.78
C VAL A 102 15.62 4.01 12.28
N ASP A 103 16.78 4.40 11.76
CA ASP A 103 17.14 4.14 10.35
C ASP A 103 17.48 2.65 10.17
N PRO A 104 16.66 1.85 9.46
CA PRO A 104 16.95 0.44 9.20
C PRO A 104 18.18 0.27 8.31
N TRP A 105 18.64 1.33 7.64
CA TRP A 105 19.77 1.28 6.72
C TRP A 105 21.10 0.90 7.39
N ALA A 106 21.23 1.10 8.70
CA ALA A 106 22.40 0.66 9.45
C ALA A 106 22.57 -0.87 9.49
N LEU A 107 21.55 -1.63 9.07
CA LEU A 107 21.53 -3.09 9.04
C LEU A 107 21.82 -3.67 7.64
N PHE A 108 21.95 -2.84 6.61
CA PHE A 108 22.14 -3.29 5.24
C PHE A 108 23.61 -3.55 4.92
N GLU A 109 23.85 -4.66 4.23
CA GLU A 109 25.14 -4.99 3.64
C GLU A 109 25.24 -4.47 2.19
N ALA A 110 26.46 -4.22 1.72
CA ALA A 110 26.68 -3.65 0.38
C ALA A 110 26.18 -4.57 -0.74
N GLU A 111 26.22 -5.88 -0.54
CA GLU A 111 25.76 -6.88 -1.49
C GLU A 111 24.23 -6.84 -1.67
N GLU A 112 23.47 -6.43 -0.65
CA GLU A 112 22.02 -6.30 -0.74
C GLU A 112 21.62 -5.23 -1.77
N MET A 113 22.47 -4.23 -2.02
CA MET A 113 22.24 -3.18 -3.03
C MET A 113 22.33 -3.65 -4.48
N LEU A 114 22.80 -4.87 -4.70
CA LEU A 114 22.94 -5.46 -6.04
C LEU A 114 21.76 -6.38 -6.39
N LEU A 115 20.80 -6.53 -5.48
CA LEU A 115 19.63 -7.37 -5.67
C LEU A 115 18.66 -6.74 -6.68
N PRO A 116 17.95 -7.54 -7.48
CA PRO A 116 16.79 -7.08 -8.24
C PRO A 116 15.74 -6.44 -7.32
N THR A 117 14.92 -5.53 -7.85
CA THR A 117 14.00 -4.70 -7.07
C THR A 117 13.11 -5.49 -6.12
N GLU A 118 12.47 -6.57 -6.57
CA GLU A 118 11.61 -7.42 -5.72
C GLU A 118 12.41 -8.04 -4.55
N GLU A 119 13.56 -8.64 -4.84
CA GLU A 119 14.42 -9.26 -3.82
C GLU A 119 14.95 -8.22 -2.82
N PHE A 120 15.29 -7.04 -3.32
CA PHE A 120 15.73 -5.90 -2.54
C PHE A 120 14.61 -5.37 -1.62
N LEU A 121 13.38 -5.24 -2.12
CA LEU A 121 12.21 -4.87 -1.32
C LEU A 121 11.96 -5.89 -0.20
N HIS A 122 12.15 -7.19 -0.48
CA HIS A 122 12.11 -8.22 0.55
C HIS A 122 13.25 -8.08 1.58
N ALA A 123 14.45 -7.69 1.16
CA ALA A 123 15.55 -7.36 2.07
C ALA A 123 15.19 -6.17 2.98
N CYS A 124 14.65 -5.10 2.40
CA CYS A 124 14.11 -3.97 3.15
C CYS A 124 13.07 -4.40 4.18
N GLY A 125 12.11 -5.22 3.77
CA GLY A 125 11.09 -5.73 4.68
C GLY A 125 11.66 -6.47 5.89
N ARG A 126 12.74 -7.27 5.71
CA ARG A 126 13.42 -7.95 6.83
C ARG A 126 14.05 -6.94 7.79
N ARG A 127 14.79 -5.95 7.27
CA ARG A 127 15.47 -4.93 8.10
C ARG A 127 14.49 -4.04 8.84
N TYR A 128 13.38 -3.66 8.21
CA TYR A 128 12.30 -2.91 8.86
C TYR A 128 11.68 -3.71 10.02
N ARG A 129 11.51 -5.02 9.86
CA ARG A 129 10.96 -5.91 10.91
C ARG A 129 11.87 -6.02 12.13
N GLU A 130 13.19 -6.03 11.95
CA GLU A 130 14.16 -6.05 13.05
C GLU A 130 14.00 -4.84 13.99
N ILE A 131 13.50 -3.71 13.48
CA ILE A 131 13.26 -2.48 14.26
C ILE A 131 11.77 -2.23 14.58
N GLY A 132 10.92 -3.24 14.44
CA GLY A 132 9.50 -3.17 14.80
C GLY A 132 8.59 -2.47 13.77
N ALA A 133 9.08 -2.21 12.57
CA ALA A 133 8.30 -1.73 11.43
C ALA A 133 8.01 -2.87 10.45
N ALA A 134 7.06 -2.69 9.55
CA ALA A 134 6.79 -3.58 8.44
C ALA A 134 6.62 -2.78 7.16
N LEU A 135 6.93 -3.42 6.05
CA LEU A 135 6.60 -2.94 4.72
C LEU A 135 5.62 -3.93 4.09
N ALA A 136 4.60 -3.41 3.42
CA ALA A 136 3.60 -4.21 2.73
C ALA A 136 3.31 -3.61 1.35
N VAL A 137 3.11 -4.48 0.36
CA VAL A 137 2.67 -4.12 -0.99
C VAL A 137 1.15 -4.17 -1.00
N LEU A 138 0.51 -3.07 -1.41
CA LEU A 138 -0.90 -3.02 -1.75
C LEU A 138 -1.03 -3.45 -3.22
N ASP A 139 -1.29 -4.74 -3.44
CA ASP A 139 -1.20 -5.34 -4.77
C ASP A 139 -2.37 -4.88 -5.65
N ILE A 140 -2.05 -4.41 -6.85
CA ILE A 140 -2.97 -3.92 -7.87
C ILE A 140 -2.90 -4.74 -9.17
N GLU A 141 -2.28 -5.91 -9.13
CA GLU A 141 -2.07 -6.78 -10.30
C GLU A 141 -1.30 -6.07 -11.44
N SER A 142 -0.36 -5.20 -11.05
CA SER A 142 0.53 -4.45 -11.93
C SER A 142 1.98 -4.92 -11.78
N ASP A 143 2.86 -4.48 -12.68
CA ASP A 143 4.30 -4.66 -12.61
C ASP A 143 5.00 -3.63 -11.71
N CYS A 144 4.23 -2.78 -11.02
CA CYS A 144 4.73 -1.91 -9.96
C CYS A 144 4.44 -2.47 -8.55
N TYR A 145 5.14 -1.91 -7.56
CA TYR A 145 5.03 -2.27 -6.15
C TYR A 145 4.59 -1.04 -5.33
N PRO A 146 3.29 -0.84 -5.07
CA PRO A 146 2.80 0.19 -4.16
C PRO A 146 3.07 -0.20 -2.71
N VAL A 147 4.14 0.35 -2.12
CA VAL A 147 4.64 -0.05 -0.79
C VAL A 147 4.25 0.95 0.29
N VAL A 148 3.69 0.44 1.38
CA VAL A 148 3.35 1.21 2.59
C VAL A 148 4.19 0.77 3.79
N GLY A 149 4.48 1.72 4.68
CA GLY A 149 5.08 1.47 5.98
C GLY A 149 4.05 1.43 7.11
N LEU A 150 4.19 0.48 8.04
CA LEU A 150 3.36 0.39 9.24
C LEU A 150 4.12 -0.23 10.42
N ARG A 151 3.53 -0.21 11.62
CA ARG A 151 4.07 -0.95 12.77
C ARG A 151 3.95 -2.45 12.53
N ALA A 152 5.01 -3.21 12.77
CA ALA A 152 5.01 -4.67 12.59
C ALA A 152 3.89 -5.37 13.37
N ALA A 153 3.56 -4.87 14.57
CA ALA A 153 2.49 -5.40 15.41
C ALA A 153 1.07 -5.25 14.81
N ARG A 154 0.89 -4.43 13.76
CA ARG A 154 -0.39 -4.23 13.06
C ARG A 154 -0.39 -4.83 11.65
N ALA A 155 0.66 -5.58 11.28
CA ALA A 155 0.77 -6.20 9.96
C ALA A 155 -0.38 -7.19 9.68
N ASP A 156 -0.72 -8.04 10.64
CA ASP A 156 -1.80 -9.02 10.51
C ASP A 156 -3.18 -8.34 10.47
N GLU A 157 -3.33 -7.19 11.13
CA GLU A 157 -4.55 -6.38 11.08
C GLU A 157 -4.79 -5.86 9.66
N LEU A 158 -3.75 -5.33 9.00
CA LEU A 158 -3.84 -4.90 7.60
C LEU A 158 -4.29 -6.05 6.70
N THR A 159 -3.69 -7.24 6.83
CA THR A 159 -4.06 -8.41 6.03
C THR A 159 -5.50 -8.84 6.27
N ALA A 160 -5.95 -8.86 7.53
CA ALA A 160 -7.30 -9.26 7.88
C ALA A 160 -8.35 -8.26 7.37
N LEU A 161 -8.05 -6.96 7.34
CA LEU A 161 -8.94 -5.94 6.79
C LEU A 161 -8.96 -6.00 5.25
N ALA A 162 -7.79 -6.09 4.61
CA ALA A 162 -7.69 -6.18 3.15
C ALA A 162 -8.41 -7.41 2.61
N ALA A 163 -8.26 -8.57 3.26
CA ALA A 163 -8.97 -9.79 2.89
C ALA A 163 -10.50 -9.66 2.97
N ARG A 164 -11.03 -8.92 3.95
CA ARG A 164 -12.48 -8.64 4.05
C ARG A 164 -12.95 -7.65 2.98
N ALA A 165 -12.10 -6.71 2.60
CA ALA A 165 -12.36 -5.79 1.50
C ALA A 165 -12.17 -6.45 0.10
N GLY A 166 -11.62 -7.67 0.05
CA GLY A 166 -11.38 -8.42 -1.18
C GLY A 166 -10.06 -8.09 -1.89
N PHE A 167 -9.10 -7.46 -1.20
CA PHE A 167 -7.85 -7.01 -1.79
C PHE A 167 -6.62 -7.77 -1.27
N PRO A 168 -5.64 -8.07 -2.14
CA PRO A 168 -4.39 -8.71 -1.74
C PRO A 168 -3.42 -7.72 -1.10
N VAL A 169 -2.74 -8.19 -0.06
CA VAL A 169 -1.61 -7.50 0.58
C VAL A 169 -0.46 -8.49 0.74
N GLN A 170 0.72 -8.12 0.22
CA GLN A 170 1.95 -8.90 0.38
C GLN A 170 2.87 -8.23 1.40
N HIS A 171 3.15 -8.93 2.49
CA HIS A 171 4.16 -8.49 3.43
C HIS A 171 5.58 -8.74 2.92
N LEU A 172 6.38 -7.69 2.87
CA LEU A 172 7.78 -7.79 2.48
C LEU A 172 8.62 -8.35 3.64
N GLY A 173 9.60 -9.18 3.28
CA GLY A 173 10.54 -9.78 4.23
C GLY A 173 9.94 -10.78 5.22
N THR A 174 8.71 -11.28 4.99
CA THR A 174 8.22 -12.48 5.67
C THR A 174 8.65 -13.70 4.88
N ASP A 175 9.19 -14.71 5.56
CA ASP A 175 9.37 -16.02 4.94
C ASP A 175 8.01 -16.49 4.45
N ARG A 176 7.83 -16.61 3.13
CA ARG A 176 6.76 -17.46 2.59
C ARG A 176 7.09 -18.86 3.09
N ARG A 177 6.46 -19.30 4.18
CA ARG A 177 6.12 -20.71 4.28
C ARG A 177 5.19 -20.98 3.10
N ARG A 178 5.77 -21.38 1.97
CA ARG A 178 5.00 -22.13 0.98
C ARG A 178 4.41 -23.33 1.74
N PRO A 179 3.10 -23.59 1.66
CA PRO A 179 2.56 -24.87 2.08
C PRO A 179 3.24 -26.02 1.35
#